data_AF-A0A349A485-F1
#
_entry.id   AF-A0A349A485-F1
#
_cell.length_a   1.000
_cell.length_b   1.000
_cell.length_c   1.000
_cell.angle_alpha   90.00
_cell.angle_beta   90.00
_cell.angle_gamma   90.00
#
_symmetry.space_group_name_H-M   'P 1'
#
loop_
_entity.id
_entity.type
_entity.pdbx_description
1 polymer ?
#
loop_
_entity_poly.entity_id
_entity_poly.type
_entity_poly.pdbx_seq_one_letter_code
_entity_poly.pdbx_strand_id
1 'polypeptide(L)'
;MAAWKEFSPDMFDMVLTEAERLAVEVIFPALAAGDREGCRLEGGQVYVPPSFRRCLELYRDGGWINMGVSPEAGGQGFPYVITLAAKEWFIHNFAFLCYPEPAQAA
;
A
#
# COMPACT_ATOMS: atom_id res chain seq x y z
N MET A 1 -6.72 -20.90 -10.66
CA MET A 1 -8.08 -21.14 -10.13
C MET A 1 -8.09 -21.62 -8.68
N ALA A 2 -7.04 -22.23 -8.13
CA ALA A 2 -6.99 -22.66 -6.72
C ALA A 2 -7.12 -21.50 -5.72
N ALA A 3 -6.39 -20.39 -5.93
CA ALA A 3 -6.44 -19.22 -5.05
C ALA A 3 -7.86 -18.70 -4.80
N TRP A 4 -8.76 -18.76 -5.79
CA TRP A 4 -10.14 -18.27 -5.65
C TRP A 4 -11.02 -19.09 -4.70
N LYS A 5 -10.67 -20.34 -4.41
CA LYS A 5 -11.49 -21.22 -3.56
C LYS A 5 -11.34 -20.90 -2.07
N GLU A 6 -10.26 -20.22 -1.70
CA GLU A 6 -9.92 -19.89 -0.31
C GLU A 6 -10.51 -18.54 0.14
N PHE A 7 -11.08 -17.77 -0.80
CA PHE A 7 -11.67 -16.46 -0.53
C PHE A 7 -13.15 -16.43 -0.92
N SER A 8 -13.95 -15.73 -0.12
CA SER A 8 -15.35 -15.43 -0.45
C SER A 8 -15.47 -14.03 -1.10
N PRO A 9 -16.58 -13.75 -1.81
CA PRO A 9 -16.91 -12.40 -2.25
C PRO A 9 -16.87 -11.37 -1.10
N ASP A 10 -17.42 -11.71 0.06
CA ASP A 10 -17.42 -10.80 1.23
C ASP A 10 -16.00 -10.44 1.70
N MET A 11 -15.04 -11.36 1.59
CA MET A 11 -13.63 -11.07 1.89
C MET A 11 -13.03 -10.09 0.89
N PHE A 12 -13.42 -10.17 -0.39
CA PHE A 12 -13.01 -9.21 -1.41
C PHE A 12 -13.62 -7.83 -1.16
N ASP A 13 -14.91 -7.77 -0.85
CA ASP A 13 -15.57 -6.50 -0.55
C ASP A 13 -14.96 -5.82 0.68
N MET A 14 -14.66 -6.61 1.73
CA MET A 14 -13.99 -6.12 2.92
C MET A 14 -12.60 -5.54 2.61
N VAL A 15 -11.76 -6.25 1.85
CA VAL A 15 -10.39 -5.76 1.58
C VAL A 15 -10.40 -4.52 0.68
N LEU A 16 -11.33 -4.45 -0.28
CA LEU A 16 -11.46 -3.27 -1.15
C LEU A 16 -12.00 -2.06 -0.38
N THR A 17 -12.93 -2.27 0.55
CA THR A 17 -13.47 -1.21 1.43
C THR A 17 -12.39 -0.67 2.37
N GLU A 18 -11.56 -1.54 2.97
CA GLU A 18 -10.47 -1.09 3.82
C GLU A 18 -9.35 -0.39 3.03
N ALA A 19 -9.11 -0.79 1.77
CA ALA A 19 -8.19 -0.10 0.88
C ALA A 19 -8.67 1.32 0.57
N GLU A 20 -9.95 1.48 0.20
CA GLU A 20 -10.59 2.79 0.02
C GLU A 20 -10.46 3.65 1.28
N ARG A 21 -10.78 3.09 2.44
CA ARG A 21 -10.72 3.83 3.71
C ARG A 21 -9.32 4.31 4.01
N LEU A 22 -8.30 3.45 3.90
CA LEU A 22 -6.91 3.85 4.09
C LEU A 22 -6.47 4.91 3.06
N ALA A 23 -6.89 4.76 1.81
CA ALA A 23 -6.59 5.70 0.75
C ALA A 23 -7.14 7.10 1.04
N VAL A 24 -8.41 7.19 1.40
CA VAL A 24 -9.12 8.46 1.61
C VAL A 24 -8.75 9.11 2.94
N GLU A 25 -8.68 8.34 4.03
CA GLU A 25 -8.49 8.89 5.38
C GLU A 25 -7.03 9.20 5.71
N VAL A 26 -6.07 8.53 5.07
CA VAL A 26 -4.65 8.60 5.45
C VAL A 26 -3.77 9.03 4.29
N ILE A 27 -3.83 8.32 3.16
CA ILE A 27 -2.85 8.52 2.07
C ILE A 27 -3.17 9.78 1.26
N PHE A 28 -4.45 10.07 1.02
CA PHE A 28 -4.88 11.25 0.28
C PHE A 28 -4.53 12.57 0.99
N PRO A 29 -4.78 12.76 2.31
CA PRO A 29 -4.33 13.94 3.04
C PRO A 29 -2.82 14.19 2.97
N ALA A 30 -2.02 13.12 2.86
CA ALA A 30 -0.57 13.22 2.77
C ALA A 30 -0.06 13.69 1.39
N LEU A 31 -0.89 13.65 0.34
CA LEU A 31 -0.49 14.00 -1.03
C LEU A 31 0.03 15.44 -1.13
N ALA A 32 -0.81 16.41 -0.78
CA ALA A 32 -0.46 17.82 -0.90
C ALA A 32 0.66 18.24 0.07
N ALA A 33 0.71 17.62 1.25
CA ALA A 33 1.79 17.86 2.20
C ALA A 33 3.13 17.31 1.69
N GLY A 34 3.13 16.09 1.14
CA GLY A 34 4.31 15.45 0.57
C GLY A 34 4.87 16.19 -0.63
N ASP A 35 4.01 16.69 -1.52
CA ASP A 35 4.41 17.48 -2.68
C ASP A 35 5.04 18.83 -2.29
N ARG A 36 4.45 19.53 -1.31
CA ARG A 36 4.97 20.83 -0.84
C ARG A 36 6.32 20.73 -0.14
N GLU A 37 6.55 19.66 0.61
CA GLU A 37 7.79 19.49 1.36
C GLU A 37 8.90 18.85 0.53
N GLY A 38 8.56 17.84 -0.26
CA GLY A 38 9.52 17.08 -1.07
C GLY A 38 10.57 16.33 -0.23
N CYS A 39 11.55 15.77 -0.92
CA CYS A 39 12.71 15.13 -0.27
C CYS A 39 13.86 16.13 -0.11
N ARG A 40 14.60 16.01 1.00
CA ARG A 40 15.84 16.77 1.25
C ARG A 40 17.04 15.84 1.33
N LEU A 41 18.19 16.31 0.83
CA LEU A 41 19.47 15.62 0.91
C LEU A 41 20.41 16.44 1.79
N GLU A 42 20.79 15.89 2.94
CA GLU A 42 21.72 16.53 3.87
C GLU A 42 22.81 15.55 4.28
N GLY A 43 24.07 15.92 4.09
CA GLY A 43 25.21 15.08 4.50
C GLY A 43 25.23 13.68 3.88
N GLY A 44 24.65 13.50 2.69
CA GLY A 44 24.51 12.19 2.03
C GLY A 44 23.31 11.36 2.48
N GLN A 45 22.53 11.83 3.45
CA GLN A 45 21.28 11.21 3.90
C GLN A 45 20.08 11.86 3.20
N VAL A 46 19.22 11.04 2.59
CA VAL A 46 17.92 11.48 2.08
C VAL A 46 16.90 11.43 3.21
N TYR A 47 16.11 12.49 3.33
CA TYR A 47 14.96 12.55 4.23
C TYR A 47 13.70 12.77 3.40
N VAL A 48 12.73 11.92 3.64
CA VAL A 48 11.42 11.90 2.98
C VAL A 48 10.41 12.75 3.74
N PRO A 49 9.33 13.21 3.09
CA PRO A 49 8.27 13.95 3.77
C PRO A 49 7.76 13.20 5.03
N PRO A 50 7.72 13.83 6.20
CA PRO A 50 7.20 13.25 7.43
C PRO A 50 5.77 12.73 7.29
N SER A 51 4.97 13.34 6.42
CA SER A 51 3.60 12.90 6.09
C SER A 51 3.54 11.45 5.61
N PHE A 52 4.61 10.95 4.97
CA PHE A 52 4.65 9.58 4.44
C PHE A 52 4.93 8.53 5.52
N ARG A 53 5.43 8.93 6.70
CA ARG A 53 5.74 7.99 7.79
C ARG A 53 4.48 7.25 8.25
N ARG A 54 3.41 7.99 8.56
CA ARG A 54 2.15 7.40 9.02
C ARG A 54 1.50 6.54 7.94
N CYS A 55 1.57 6.99 6.68
CA CYS A 55 1.12 6.21 5.53
C CYS A 55 1.86 4.87 5.46
N LEU A 56 3.20 4.88 5.52
CA LEU A 56 4.02 3.68 5.43
C LEU A 56 3.76 2.70 6.58
N GLU A 57 3.62 3.21 7.80
CA GLU A 57 3.31 2.38 8.98
C GLU A 57 1.98 1.65 8.79
N LEU A 58 0.90 2.36 8.46
CA LEU A 58 -0.40 1.74 8.25
C LEU A 58 -0.45 0.85 7.01
N TYR A 59 0.27 1.22 5.94
CA TYR A 59 0.37 0.42 4.73
C TYR A 59 1.10 -0.91 4.99
N ARG A 60 2.17 -0.88 5.79
CA ARG A 60 2.89 -2.08 6.22
C ARG A 60 2.03 -2.93 7.16
N ASP A 61 1.48 -2.31 8.21
CA ASP A 61 0.77 -3.02 9.28
C ASP A 61 -0.55 -3.64 8.79
N GLY A 62 -1.17 -3.05 7.75
CA GLY A 62 -2.31 -3.63 7.06
C GLY A 62 -1.97 -4.72 6.04
N GLY A 63 -0.69 -5.09 5.88
CA GLY A 63 -0.28 -6.17 4.99
C GLY A 63 -0.41 -5.84 3.49
N TRP A 64 -0.48 -4.56 3.13
CA TRP A 64 -0.73 -4.12 1.75
C TRP A 64 0.50 -4.32 0.83
N ILE A 65 1.71 -4.42 1.41
CA ILE A 65 2.96 -4.65 0.68
C ILE A 65 2.99 -6.03 0.02
N ASN A 66 2.50 -7.07 0.71
CA ASN A 66 2.65 -8.46 0.30
C ASN A 66 1.29 -9.19 0.15
N MET A 67 0.24 -8.43 -0.13
CA MET A 67 -1.14 -8.93 -0.23
C MET A 67 -1.30 -10.13 -1.17
N GLY A 68 -0.63 -10.13 -2.33
CA GLY A 68 -0.66 -11.23 -3.29
C GLY A 68 0.41 -12.31 -3.10
N VAL A 69 1.32 -12.15 -2.13
CA VAL A 69 2.39 -13.12 -1.84
C VAL A 69 1.79 -14.34 -1.12
N SER A 70 2.33 -15.53 -1.31
CA SER A 70 1.77 -16.74 -0.69
C SER A 70 1.88 -16.70 0.84
N PRO A 71 0.95 -17.35 1.57
CA PRO A 71 1.02 -17.44 3.03
C PRO A 71 2.32 -18.04 3.56
N GLU A 72 2.92 -19.01 2.85
CA GLU A 72 4.20 -19.64 3.24
C GLU A 72 5.37 -18.66 3.19
N ALA A 73 5.29 -17.65 2.33
CA ALA A 73 6.25 -16.55 2.23
C ALA A 73 5.82 -15.31 3.05
N GLY A 74 4.81 -15.45 3.92
CA GLY A 74 4.35 -14.40 4.84
C GLY A 74 3.38 -13.39 4.22
N GLY A 75 2.83 -13.67 3.04
CA GLY A 75 1.78 -12.84 2.42
C GLY A 75 0.35 -13.29 2.75
N GLN A 76 -0.62 -12.67 2.08
CA GLN A 76 -2.04 -12.96 2.30
C GLN A 76 -2.66 -13.88 1.24
N GLY A 77 -1.97 -14.13 0.13
CA GLY A 77 -2.39 -15.05 -0.94
C GLY A 77 -3.55 -14.56 -1.82
N PHE A 78 -3.92 -13.27 -1.75
CA PHE A 78 -5.05 -12.76 -2.53
C PHE A 78 -4.81 -12.94 -4.04
N PRO A 79 -5.87 -13.23 -4.83
CA PRO A 79 -5.76 -13.25 -6.28
C PRO A 79 -5.19 -11.94 -6.82
N TYR A 80 -4.35 -12.04 -7.85
CA TYR A 80 -3.64 -10.90 -8.43
C TYR A 80 -4.58 -9.73 -8.80
N VAL A 81 -5.74 -10.01 -9.39
CA VAL A 81 -6.71 -8.98 -9.76
C VAL A 81 -7.28 -8.23 -8.55
N ILE A 82 -7.49 -8.91 -7.42
CA ILE A 82 -7.94 -8.27 -6.18
C ILE A 82 -6.82 -7.43 -5.59
N THR A 83 -5.57 -7.93 -5.65
CA THR A 83 -4.39 -7.15 -5.24
C THR A 83 -4.25 -5.88 -6.07
N LEU A 84 -4.47 -5.92 -7.38
CA LEU A 84 -4.43 -4.73 -8.23
C LEU A 84 -5.57 -3.76 -7.89
N ALA A 85 -6.79 -4.25 -7.72
CA ALA A 85 -7.94 -3.41 -7.40
C ALA A 85 -7.77 -2.68 -6.04
N ALA A 86 -7.24 -3.37 -5.03
CA ALA A 86 -6.91 -2.74 -3.75
C ALA A 86 -5.81 -1.67 -3.92
N LYS A 87 -4.76 -1.95 -4.70
CA LYS A 87 -3.67 -1.00 -4.95
C LYS A 87 -4.11 0.24 -5.71
N GLU A 88 -5.07 0.11 -6.61
CA GLU A 88 -5.57 1.21 -7.44
C GLU A 88 -6.04 2.39 -6.59
N TRP A 89 -6.66 2.10 -5.44
CA TRP A 89 -7.05 3.11 -4.46
C TRP A 89 -5.91 3.99 -3.95
N PHE A 90 -4.64 3.55 -4.04
CA PHE A 90 -3.49 4.30 -3.52
C PHE A 90 -2.74 5.09 -4.60
N ILE A 91 -3.06 4.89 -5.88
CA ILE A 91 -2.31 5.45 -7.02
C ILE A 91 -2.37 6.98 -7.06
N HIS A 92 -3.40 7.61 -6.48
CA HIS A 92 -3.49 9.08 -6.38
C HIS A 92 -2.29 9.72 -5.70
N ASN A 93 -1.59 8.98 -4.83
CA ASN A 93 -0.32 9.40 -4.24
C ASN A 93 0.83 8.50 -4.69
N PHE A 94 1.09 8.53 -5.99
CA PHE A 94 2.13 7.71 -6.63
C PHE A 94 3.53 7.92 -6.02
N ALA A 95 3.85 9.14 -5.59
CA ALA A 95 5.13 9.44 -4.93
C ALA A 95 5.32 8.63 -3.64
N PHE A 96 4.26 8.43 -2.86
CA PHE A 96 4.30 7.54 -1.69
C PHE A 96 4.40 6.07 -2.09
N LEU A 97 3.62 5.63 -3.09
CA LEU A 97 3.54 4.22 -3.48
C LEU A 97 4.89 3.66 -3.99
N CYS A 98 5.74 4.52 -4.55
CA CYS A 98 7.10 4.15 -4.98
C CYS A 98 8.02 3.68 -3.85
N TYR A 99 7.72 3.95 -2.56
CA TYR A 99 8.54 3.51 -1.44
C TYR A 99 8.35 2.02 -1.07
N PRO A 100 7.11 1.53 -0.84
CA PRO A 100 6.89 0.13 -0.49
C PRO A 100 6.98 -0.84 -1.68
N GLU A 101 6.65 -0.43 -2.91
CA GLU A 101 6.59 -1.33 -4.08
C GLU A 101 7.90 -2.10 -4.35
N PRO A 102 9.10 -1.47 -4.32
CA PRO A 102 10.35 -2.21 -4.51
C PRO A 102 10.55 -3.33 -3.47
N ALA A 103 10.00 -3.19 -2.25
CA ALA A 103 10.09 -4.22 -1.22
C ALA A 103 9.23 -5.45 -1.51
N GLN A 104 8.23 -5.35 -2.40
CA GLN A 104 7.44 -6.50 -2.83
C GLN A 104 8.14 -7.35 -3.89
N ALA A 105 9.08 -6.76 -4.65
CA ALA A 105 9.82 -7.44 -5.71
C ALA A 105 11.12 -8.12 -5.21
N ALA A 106 11.48 -7.95 -3.94
CA ALA A 106 12.64 -8.52 -3.29
C ALA A 106 12.30 -9.81 -2.54
#